data_AF-A0A5C8WTN1-F1
#
_entry.id   AF-A0A5C8WTN1-F1
#
_cell.length_a   1.000
_cell.length_b   1.000
_cell.length_c   1.000
_cell.angle_alpha   90.00
_cell.angle_beta   90.00
_cell.angle_gamma   90.00
#
_symmetry.space_group_name_H-M   'P 1'
#
loop_
_entity.id
_entity.type
_entity.pdbx_description
1 polymer ?
#
loop_
_entity_poly.entity_id
_entity_poly.type
_entity_poly.pdbx_seq_one_letter_code
_entity_poly.pdbx_strand_id
1 'polypeptide(L)'
;MPPARMGFTEFGPDAEALDPTRREAVSFDLGLGLSPASVRIRTDRPAALDRLRAHRGSASIDFDAVIRPELVAGGADLVVAGPLGRIEMLGGAGDASGPRAFVVPKILLRRLTHLATAPIPVGLVPVGHLYPPHPCRDAAGRAMPFERARHDAFQALLARWGDRDGFALKAAILSGGPRPAQAADRWVRAIERVAGAQAGYLAHSR
;
A
#
# COMPACT_ATOMS: atom_id res chain seq x y z
N MET A 1 -17.76 0.95 -7.15
CA MET A 1 -17.01 0.20 -6.12
C MET A 1 -17.98 -0.70 -5.38
N PRO A 2 -17.59 -1.93 -5.00
CA PRO A 2 -18.38 -2.67 -4.01
C PRO A 2 -18.45 -1.83 -2.72
N PRO A 3 -19.62 -1.73 -2.07
CA PRO A 3 -19.78 -0.94 -0.86
C PRO A 3 -18.89 -1.46 0.26
N ALA A 4 -18.39 -0.57 1.12
CA ALA A 4 -17.67 -0.96 2.32
C ALA A 4 -18.58 -1.86 3.19
N ARG A 5 -18.11 -3.09 3.48
CA ARG A 5 -18.87 -4.06 4.25
C ARG A 5 -18.40 -4.13 5.69
N MET A 6 -19.36 -4.26 6.59
CA MET A 6 -19.14 -4.51 8.00
C MET A 6 -19.48 -5.96 8.30
N GLY A 7 -18.63 -6.61 9.11
CA GLY A 7 -18.84 -7.99 9.53
C GLY A 7 -18.31 -9.04 8.55
N PHE A 8 -17.92 -10.18 9.11
CA PHE A 8 -17.30 -11.28 8.40
C PHE A 8 -18.33 -11.98 7.50
N THR A 9 -18.12 -11.90 6.19
CA THR A 9 -19.14 -12.28 5.18
C THR A 9 -18.57 -13.23 4.15
N GLU A 10 -19.22 -14.37 3.92
CA GLU A 10 -18.85 -15.26 2.81
C GLU A 10 -19.46 -14.78 1.49
N PHE A 11 -18.69 -14.86 0.40
CA PHE A 11 -19.15 -14.56 -0.95
C PHE A 11 -19.33 -15.79 -1.83
N GLY A 12 -18.81 -16.95 -1.43
CA GLY A 12 -18.77 -18.15 -2.26
C GLY A 12 -17.52 -18.18 -3.14
N PRO A 13 -17.55 -18.95 -4.25
CA PRO A 13 -16.43 -19.06 -5.19
C PRO A 13 -15.91 -17.71 -5.69
N ASP A 14 -14.58 -17.56 -5.73
CA ASP A 14 -13.91 -16.34 -6.17
C ASP A 14 -13.59 -16.36 -7.66
N ALA A 15 -14.61 -16.20 -8.50
CA ALA A 15 -14.47 -16.24 -9.96
C ALA A 15 -13.46 -15.21 -10.53
N GLU A 16 -13.14 -14.16 -9.77
CA GLU A 16 -12.16 -13.12 -10.12
C GLU A 16 -10.72 -13.47 -9.73
N ALA A 17 -10.45 -14.69 -9.26
CA ALA A 17 -9.11 -15.11 -8.88
C ALA A 17 -8.13 -14.99 -10.06
N LEU A 18 -6.94 -14.42 -9.77
CA LEU A 18 -5.87 -14.24 -10.75
C LEU A 18 -5.33 -15.59 -11.25
N ASP A 19 -5.16 -16.54 -10.34
CA ASP A 19 -4.87 -17.93 -10.68
C ASP A 19 -6.19 -18.65 -11.01
N PRO A 20 -6.39 -19.15 -12.25
CA PRO A 20 -7.60 -19.88 -12.63
C PRO A 20 -7.92 -21.07 -11.73
N THR A 21 -6.91 -21.73 -11.16
CA THR A 21 -7.09 -22.87 -10.26
C THR A 21 -7.76 -22.49 -8.93
N ARG A 22 -7.72 -21.20 -8.58
CA ARG A 22 -8.31 -20.65 -7.36
C ARG A 22 -9.73 -20.11 -7.53
N ARG A 23 -10.31 -20.17 -8.72
CA ARG A 23 -11.63 -19.57 -8.99
C ARG A 23 -12.79 -20.25 -8.25
N GLU A 24 -12.63 -21.53 -7.96
CA GLU A 24 -13.61 -22.30 -7.19
C GLU A 24 -13.39 -22.20 -5.66
N ALA A 25 -12.26 -21.62 -5.23
CA ALA A 25 -11.99 -21.44 -3.82
C ALA A 25 -12.95 -20.40 -3.23
N VAL A 26 -13.43 -20.67 -2.01
CA VAL A 26 -14.42 -19.82 -1.35
C VAL A 26 -13.73 -18.61 -0.75
N SER A 27 -14.32 -17.43 -0.96
CA SER A 27 -13.84 -16.18 -0.39
C SER A 27 -14.75 -15.63 0.70
N PHE A 28 -14.13 -14.99 1.70
CA PHE A 28 -14.78 -14.31 2.81
C PHE A 28 -14.21 -12.90 2.97
N ASP A 29 -15.06 -11.88 3.00
CA ASP A 29 -14.67 -10.52 3.37
C ASP A 29 -14.46 -10.43 4.89
N LEU A 30 -13.36 -9.81 5.30
CA LEU A 30 -13.01 -9.64 6.71
C LEU A 30 -13.90 -8.62 7.44
N GLY A 31 -14.75 -7.88 6.72
CA GLY A 31 -15.73 -6.98 7.31
C GLY A 31 -15.15 -5.71 7.91
N LEU A 32 -13.99 -5.26 7.40
CA LEU A 32 -13.23 -4.15 7.98
C LEU A 32 -13.83 -2.76 7.72
N GLY A 33 -14.87 -2.65 6.87
CA GLY A 33 -15.51 -1.38 6.54
C GLY A 33 -14.57 -0.37 5.87
N LEU A 34 -13.52 -0.83 5.19
CA LEU A 34 -12.56 0.04 4.51
C LEU A 34 -13.17 0.60 3.23
N SER A 35 -13.17 1.93 3.10
CA SER A 35 -13.65 2.61 1.89
C SER A 35 -12.82 2.30 0.63
N PRO A 36 -11.47 2.23 0.65
CA PRO A 36 -10.69 2.11 -0.59
C PRO A 36 -10.52 0.67 -1.10
N ALA A 37 -10.75 -0.36 -0.29
CA ALA A 37 -10.53 -1.74 -0.69
C ALA A 37 -11.29 -2.73 0.21
N SER A 38 -11.69 -3.87 -0.33
CA SER A 38 -12.06 -5.05 0.45
C SER A 38 -10.82 -5.88 0.77
N VAL A 39 -10.74 -6.38 2.00
CA VAL A 39 -9.74 -7.37 2.42
C VAL A 39 -10.48 -8.68 2.64
N ARG A 40 -10.06 -9.73 1.94
CA ARG A 40 -10.72 -11.03 1.93
C ARG A 40 -9.72 -12.14 2.25
N ILE A 41 -10.20 -13.22 2.83
CA ILE A 41 -9.49 -14.49 2.95
C ILE A 41 -10.13 -15.49 1.98
N ARG A 42 -9.32 -16.29 1.28
CA ARG A 42 -9.78 -17.28 0.31
C ARG A 42 -9.17 -18.65 0.60
N THR A 43 -9.97 -19.71 0.57
CA THR A 43 -9.48 -21.08 0.74
C THR A 43 -10.39 -22.11 0.08
N ASP A 44 -9.79 -23.20 -0.37
CA ASP A 44 -10.43 -24.43 -0.83
C ASP A 44 -10.24 -25.59 0.17
N ARG A 45 -9.53 -25.35 1.29
CA ARG A 45 -9.16 -26.37 2.27
C ARG A 45 -10.37 -26.65 3.19
N PRO A 46 -10.90 -27.89 3.24
CA PRO A 46 -12.09 -28.19 4.03
C PRO A 46 -12.00 -27.76 5.50
N ALA A 47 -10.90 -28.06 6.17
CA ALA A 47 -10.72 -27.70 7.58
C ALA A 47 -10.65 -26.18 7.82
N ALA A 48 -10.08 -25.41 6.88
CA ALA A 48 -10.06 -23.96 6.96
C ALA A 48 -11.44 -23.38 6.69
N LEU A 49 -12.17 -23.94 5.71
CA LEU A 49 -13.56 -23.57 5.44
C LEU A 49 -14.43 -23.75 6.67
N ASP A 50 -14.39 -24.91 7.32
CA ASP A 50 -15.21 -25.18 8.50
C ASP A 50 -14.95 -24.16 9.63
N ARG A 51 -13.67 -23.85 9.88
CA ARG A 51 -13.28 -22.83 10.87
C ARG A 51 -13.77 -21.43 10.50
N LEU A 52 -13.55 -20.99 9.26
CA LEU A 52 -14.01 -19.67 8.80
C LEU A 52 -15.55 -19.57 8.83
N ARG A 53 -16.24 -20.63 8.43
CA ARG A 53 -17.71 -20.68 8.40
C ARG A 53 -18.33 -20.57 9.79
N ALA A 54 -17.65 -21.05 10.83
CA ALA A 54 -18.06 -20.86 12.22
C ALA A 54 -18.13 -19.39 12.66
N HIS A 55 -17.48 -18.47 11.94
CA HIS A 55 -17.49 -17.03 12.22
C HIS A 55 -18.40 -16.21 11.30
N ARG A 56 -19.16 -16.83 10.39
CA ARG A 56 -20.07 -16.12 9.47
C ARG A 56 -21.03 -15.22 10.23
N GLY A 57 -21.18 -13.98 9.75
CA GLY A 57 -22.09 -12.99 10.33
C GLY A 57 -21.56 -12.29 11.58
N SER A 58 -20.36 -12.66 12.07
CA SER A 58 -19.73 -11.96 13.19
C SER A 58 -19.44 -10.51 12.84
N ALA A 59 -19.72 -9.57 13.74
CA ALA A 59 -19.46 -8.15 13.52
C ALA A 59 -17.97 -7.82 13.33
N SER A 60 -17.10 -8.63 13.94
CA SER A 60 -15.64 -8.59 13.76
C SER A 60 -15.06 -9.99 13.90
N ILE A 61 -13.97 -10.26 13.18
CA ILE A 61 -13.18 -11.48 13.33
C ILE A 61 -11.84 -11.14 13.98
N ASP A 62 -11.38 -11.98 14.91
CA ASP A 62 -10.04 -11.85 15.46
C ASP A 62 -9.02 -12.27 14.40
N PHE A 63 -8.33 -11.27 13.84
CA PHE A 63 -7.36 -11.53 12.79
C PHE A 63 -6.21 -12.40 13.28
N ASP A 64 -5.72 -12.20 14.51
CA ASP A 64 -4.54 -12.89 15.01
C ASP A 64 -4.87 -14.32 15.44
N ALA A 65 -6.05 -14.53 16.02
CA ALA A 65 -6.48 -15.85 16.48
C ALA A 65 -7.09 -16.72 15.36
N VAL A 66 -7.76 -16.12 14.37
CA VAL A 66 -8.53 -16.88 13.36
C VAL A 66 -7.93 -16.79 11.96
N ILE A 67 -7.51 -15.61 11.52
CA ILE A 67 -7.07 -15.40 10.12
C ILE A 67 -5.59 -15.73 9.94
N ARG A 68 -4.72 -15.18 10.78
CA ARG A 68 -3.27 -15.32 10.69
C ARG A 68 -2.80 -16.77 10.69
N PRO A 69 -3.34 -17.70 11.50
CA PRO A 69 -2.93 -19.09 11.47
C PRO A 69 -3.20 -19.75 10.12
N GLU A 70 -4.33 -19.46 9.47
CA GLU A 70 -4.64 -19.99 8.13
C GLU A 70 -3.66 -19.47 7.08
N LEU A 71 -3.29 -18.19 7.15
CA LEU A 71 -2.31 -17.61 6.22
C LEU A 71 -0.92 -18.23 6.41
N VAL A 72 -0.44 -18.36 7.65
CA VAL A 72 0.91 -18.87 7.98
C VAL A 72 1.03 -20.35 7.65
N ALA A 73 0.01 -21.15 7.94
CA ALA A 73 -0.02 -22.58 7.61
C ALA A 73 -0.19 -22.85 6.10
N GLY A 74 -0.34 -21.79 5.28
CA GLY A 74 -0.70 -21.91 3.88
C GLY A 74 -2.11 -22.45 3.65
N GLY A 75 -2.93 -22.46 4.70
CA GLY A 75 -4.36 -22.80 4.75
C GLY A 75 -5.25 -21.93 3.87
N ALA A 76 -4.86 -20.67 3.66
CA ALA A 76 -5.63 -19.71 2.91
C ALA A 76 -4.75 -18.63 2.26
N ASP A 77 -5.30 -17.98 1.24
CA ASP A 77 -4.73 -16.79 0.62
C ASP A 77 -5.37 -15.53 1.24
N LEU A 78 -4.60 -14.45 1.31
CA LEU A 78 -5.16 -13.12 1.57
C LEU A 78 -5.34 -12.39 0.23
N VAL A 79 -6.44 -11.67 0.11
CA VAL A 79 -6.85 -10.96 -1.10
C VAL A 79 -7.17 -9.52 -0.73
N VAL A 80 -6.59 -8.56 -1.45
CA VAL A 80 -6.97 -7.15 -1.37
C VAL A 80 -7.48 -6.73 -2.74
N ALA A 81 -8.72 -6.27 -2.81
CA ALA A 81 -9.35 -5.84 -4.06
C ALA A 81 -9.94 -4.43 -3.91
N GLY A 82 -9.65 -3.56 -4.88
CA GLY A 82 -10.08 -2.16 -4.89
C GLY A 82 -10.10 -1.57 -6.30
N PRO A 83 -10.24 -0.24 -6.45
CA PRO A 83 -10.38 0.42 -7.76
C PRO A 83 -9.18 0.26 -8.69
N LEU A 84 -7.98 0.08 -8.13
CA LEU A 84 -6.75 -0.11 -8.91
C LEU A 84 -6.53 -1.57 -9.34
N GLY A 85 -7.45 -2.47 -8.98
CA GLY A 85 -7.33 -3.90 -9.23
C GLY A 85 -7.19 -4.69 -7.93
N ARG A 86 -6.47 -5.80 -8.02
CA ARG A 86 -6.46 -6.85 -7.02
C ARG A 86 -5.07 -7.40 -6.79
N ILE A 87 -4.74 -7.64 -5.53
CA ILE A 87 -3.49 -8.25 -5.08
C ILE A 87 -3.84 -9.51 -4.31
N GLU A 88 -3.19 -10.63 -4.66
CA GLU A 88 -3.36 -11.92 -3.99
C GLU A 88 -2.03 -12.31 -3.35
N MET A 89 -2.07 -12.58 -2.05
CA MET A 89 -0.94 -13.06 -1.28
C MET A 89 -1.23 -14.50 -0.90
N LEU A 90 -0.50 -15.42 -1.53
CA LEU A 90 -0.66 -16.85 -1.30
C LEU A 90 -0.16 -17.18 0.11
N GLY A 91 -0.91 -18.03 0.81
CA GLY A 91 -0.51 -18.48 2.14
C GLY A 91 0.75 -19.35 2.12
N GLY A 92 1.37 -19.50 3.29
CA GLY A 92 2.55 -20.34 3.51
C GLY A 92 3.85 -19.53 3.50
N ALA A 93 4.98 -20.24 3.42
CA ALA A 93 6.30 -19.62 3.55
C ALA A 93 6.64 -18.62 2.43
N GLY A 94 5.95 -18.70 1.28
CA GLY A 94 6.08 -17.77 0.16
C GLY A 94 7.50 -17.54 -0.35
N ASP A 95 7.64 -16.68 -1.35
CA ASP A 95 8.94 -16.06 -1.61
C ASP A 95 9.14 -14.93 -0.58
N ALA A 96 10.29 -14.90 0.09
CA ALA A 96 10.67 -13.81 0.98
C ALA A 96 10.61 -12.45 0.26
N SER A 97 10.80 -12.39 -1.05
CA SER A 97 10.71 -11.16 -1.86
C SER A 97 9.31 -10.86 -2.43
N GLY A 98 8.37 -11.78 -2.29
CA GLY A 98 7.02 -11.69 -2.85
C GLY A 98 6.10 -10.69 -2.14
N PRO A 99 4.86 -10.49 -2.66
CA PRO A 99 3.85 -9.65 -2.02
C PRO A 99 3.60 -10.06 -0.58
N ARG A 100 3.55 -9.08 0.33
CA ARG A 100 3.29 -9.32 1.77
C ARG A 100 2.12 -8.49 2.24
N ALA A 101 1.27 -9.09 3.06
CA ALA A 101 0.24 -8.37 3.79
C ALA A 101 0.65 -8.16 5.24
N PHE A 102 0.62 -6.90 5.66
CA PHE A 102 0.68 -6.51 7.06
C PHE A 102 -0.69 -6.01 7.47
N VAL A 103 -1.47 -6.89 8.10
CA VAL A 103 -2.73 -6.52 8.72
C VAL A 103 -2.44 -6.19 10.17
N VAL A 104 -2.69 -4.94 10.56
CA VAL A 104 -2.50 -4.45 11.93
C VAL A 104 -3.88 -4.09 12.50
N PRO A 105 -4.55 -5.02 13.22
CA PRO A 105 -5.94 -4.85 13.65
C PRO A 105 -6.19 -3.55 14.42
N LYS A 106 -5.26 -3.18 15.32
CA LYS A 106 -5.35 -1.93 16.08
C LYS A 106 -5.42 -0.67 15.22
N ILE A 107 -4.80 -0.68 14.03
CA ILE A 107 -4.87 0.44 13.08
C ILE A 107 -6.20 0.39 12.33
N LEU A 108 -6.59 -0.80 11.86
CA LEU A 108 -7.82 -1.00 11.09
C LEU A 108 -9.09 -0.66 11.87
N LEU A 109 -9.11 -0.97 13.17
CA LEU A 109 -10.20 -0.59 14.08
C LEU A 109 -10.39 0.92 14.21
N ARG A 110 -9.35 1.72 13.95
CA ARG A 110 -9.45 3.19 13.96
C ARG A 110 -10.11 3.74 12.70
N ARG A 111 -10.30 2.92 11.67
CA ARG A 111 -10.93 3.27 10.38
C ARG A 111 -10.31 4.50 9.70
N LEU A 112 -9.05 4.78 10.00
CA LEU A 112 -8.30 5.84 9.35
C LEU A 112 -7.93 5.36 7.95
N THR A 113 -8.26 6.13 6.92
CA THR A 113 -7.86 5.85 5.54
C THR A 113 -6.44 6.33 5.25
N HIS A 114 -5.96 7.32 6.00
CA HIS A 114 -4.62 7.87 5.95
C HIS A 114 -4.30 8.61 7.25
N LEU A 115 -3.02 8.95 7.46
CA LEU A 115 -2.61 9.82 8.56
C LEU A 115 -3.18 11.22 8.35
N ALA A 116 -3.63 11.89 9.43
CA ALA A 116 -4.14 13.27 9.36
C ALA A 116 -3.12 14.27 8.80
N THR A 117 -1.83 13.92 8.85
CA THR A 117 -0.76 14.73 8.29
C THR A 117 -0.48 14.45 6.83
N ALA A 118 -1.08 13.43 6.21
CA ALA A 118 -0.84 13.11 4.80
C ALA A 118 -1.50 14.18 3.89
N PRO A 119 -0.86 14.55 2.77
CA PRO A 119 -1.34 15.62 1.89
C PRO A 119 -2.44 15.10 0.95
N ILE A 120 -3.50 14.53 1.51
CA ILE A 120 -4.64 14.01 0.76
C ILE A 120 -5.74 15.08 0.77
N PRO A 121 -6.20 15.56 -0.40
CA PRO A 121 -7.29 16.53 -0.46
C PRO A 121 -8.58 16.03 0.22
N VAL A 122 -9.36 16.96 0.76
CA VAL A 122 -10.67 16.65 1.36
C VAL A 122 -11.57 15.95 0.34
N GLY A 123 -12.23 14.88 0.78
CA GLY A 123 -13.11 14.06 -0.06
C GLY A 123 -12.39 12.98 -0.87
N LEU A 124 -11.06 12.93 -0.83
CA LEU A 124 -10.27 11.86 -1.46
C LEU A 124 -9.71 10.90 -0.41
N VAL A 125 -9.51 9.65 -0.83
CA VAL A 125 -8.84 8.61 -0.04
C VAL A 125 -7.75 7.96 -0.87
N PRO A 126 -6.59 7.61 -0.30
CA PRO A 126 -5.59 6.87 -1.04
C PRO A 126 -6.10 5.45 -1.32
N VAL A 127 -5.91 5.00 -2.56
CA VAL A 127 -6.25 3.64 -3.02
C VAL A 127 -5.01 2.78 -3.30
N GLY A 128 -3.82 3.38 -3.24
CA GLY A 128 -2.54 2.71 -3.44
C GLY A 128 -1.38 3.67 -3.17
N HIS A 129 -0.21 3.10 -2.87
CA HIS A 129 1.04 3.84 -2.72
C HIS A 129 2.11 3.18 -3.59
N LEU A 130 2.85 3.99 -4.33
CA LEU A 130 3.99 3.54 -5.13
C LEU A 130 5.27 4.07 -4.47
N TYR A 131 6.25 3.19 -4.32
CA TYR A 131 7.56 3.51 -3.74
C TYR A 131 8.64 3.28 -4.80
N PRO A 132 8.99 4.31 -5.60
CA PRO A 132 10.08 4.21 -6.56
C PRO A 132 11.41 3.90 -5.86
N PRO A 133 12.36 3.21 -6.53
CA PRO A 133 13.67 2.92 -5.96
C PRO A 133 14.38 4.16 -5.43
N HIS A 134 14.87 4.11 -4.19
CA HIS A 134 15.62 5.21 -3.60
C HIS A 134 16.97 5.37 -4.32
N PRO A 135 17.43 6.60 -4.63
CA PRO A 135 18.70 6.81 -5.32
C PRO A 135 19.96 6.59 -4.46
N CYS A 136 19.82 6.24 -3.19
CA CYS A 136 20.93 6.10 -2.23
C CYS A 136 20.74 4.92 -1.26
N ARG A 137 19.64 4.16 -1.43
CA ARG A 137 19.32 3.01 -0.61
C ARG A 137 18.83 1.88 -1.47
N ASP A 138 19.25 0.67 -1.16
CA ASP A 138 18.74 -0.53 -1.82
C ASP A 138 17.33 -0.91 -1.30
N ALA A 139 16.77 -2.00 -1.82
CA ALA A 139 15.45 -2.48 -1.41
C ALA A 139 15.39 -2.91 0.07
N ALA A 140 16.53 -3.22 0.70
CA ALA A 140 16.64 -3.51 2.12
C ALA A 140 16.89 -2.25 2.97
N GLY A 141 16.91 -1.07 2.35
CA GLY A 141 17.16 0.21 3.02
C GLY A 141 18.62 0.47 3.36
N ARG A 142 19.55 -0.39 2.94
CA ARG A 142 20.99 -0.22 3.18
C ARG A 142 21.54 0.89 2.31
N ALA A 143 22.51 1.64 2.82
CA ALA A 143 23.16 2.69 2.05
C ALA A 143 23.87 2.12 0.81
N MET A 144 23.79 2.85 -0.30
CA MET A 144 24.49 2.54 -1.54
C MET A 144 24.95 3.86 -2.20
N PRO A 145 25.92 3.81 -3.15
CA PRO A 145 26.29 4.99 -3.93
C PRO A 145 25.09 5.63 -4.61
N PHE A 146 25.18 6.95 -4.84
CA PHE A 146 24.11 7.68 -5.48
C PHE A 146 23.90 7.19 -6.93
N GLU A 147 22.70 6.69 -7.22
CA GLU A 147 22.29 6.29 -8.57
C GLU A 147 21.46 7.39 -9.22
N ARG A 148 22.09 8.14 -10.14
CA ARG A 148 21.44 9.23 -10.89
C ARG A 148 20.21 8.76 -11.67
N ALA A 149 20.26 7.61 -12.33
CA ALA A 149 19.13 7.10 -13.11
C ALA A 149 17.86 6.91 -12.26
N ARG A 150 17.98 6.44 -11.02
CA ARG A 150 16.84 6.32 -10.09
C ARG A 150 16.29 7.69 -9.67
N HIS A 151 17.19 8.64 -9.43
CA HIS A 151 16.80 10.02 -9.12
C HIS A 151 16.02 10.66 -10.27
N ASP A 152 16.52 10.53 -11.50
CA ASP A 152 15.94 11.11 -12.71
C ASP A 152 14.58 10.48 -13.02
N ALA A 153 14.47 9.15 -12.92
CA ALA A 153 13.19 8.44 -13.04
C ALA A 153 12.15 8.94 -12.03
N PHE A 154 12.57 9.20 -10.79
CA PHE A 154 11.67 9.77 -9.79
C PHE A 154 11.30 11.24 -10.09
N GLN A 155 12.20 12.04 -10.66
CA GLN A 155 11.85 13.40 -11.11
C GLN A 155 10.75 13.37 -12.18
N ALA A 156 10.82 12.43 -13.13
CA ALA A 156 9.80 12.27 -14.16
C ALA A 156 8.42 11.93 -13.57
N LEU A 157 8.38 11.10 -12.53
CA LEU A 157 7.14 10.79 -11.81
C LEU A 157 6.58 12.02 -11.09
N LEU A 158 7.43 12.78 -10.40
CA LEU A 158 7.02 14.02 -9.71
C LEU A 158 6.54 15.10 -10.68
N ALA A 159 7.19 15.25 -11.82
CA ALA A 159 6.78 16.22 -12.85
C ALA A 159 5.37 15.93 -13.38
N ARG A 160 4.99 14.65 -13.46
CA ARG A 160 3.71 14.21 -14.02
C ARG A 160 2.59 14.14 -12.97
N TRP A 161 2.89 13.65 -11.77
CA TRP A 161 1.88 13.30 -10.76
C TRP A 161 2.06 13.99 -9.41
N GLY A 162 3.19 14.67 -9.21
CA GLY A 162 3.48 15.37 -7.96
C GLY A 162 2.70 16.68 -7.84
N ASP A 163 2.73 17.24 -6.62
CA ASP A 163 2.26 18.60 -6.40
C ASP A 163 3.09 19.59 -7.23
N ARG A 164 2.40 20.40 -8.04
CA ARG A 164 3.04 21.30 -9.02
C ARG A 164 3.91 22.35 -8.34
N ASP A 165 3.42 22.90 -7.24
CA ASP A 165 4.08 23.95 -6.48
C ASP A 165 5.34 23.42 -5.79
N GLY A 166 5.25 22.24 -5.18
CA GLY A 166 6.39 21.55 -4.60
C GLY A 166 7.43 21.12 -5.63
N PHE A 167 6.99 20.67 -6.81
CA PHE A 167 7.91 20.32 -7.91
C PHE A 167 8.65 21.55 -8.44
N ALA A 168 7.96 22.67 -8.65
CA ALA A 168 8.56 23.93 -9.09
C ALA A 168 9.58 24.46 -8.06
N LEU A 169 9.25 24.42 -6.77
CA LEU A 169 10.18 24.79 -5.70
C LEU A 169 11.45 23.94 -5.72
N LYS A 170 11.28 22.61 -5.83
CA LYS A 170 12.41 21.68 -5.90
C LYS A 170 13.31 21.98 -7.11
N ALA A 171 12.72 22.20 -8.28
CA ALA A 171 13.45 22.52 -9.50
C ALA A 171 14.22 23.84 -9.40
N ALA A 172 13.63 24.88 -8.78
CA ALA A 172 14.32 26.15 -8.52
C ALA A 172 15.54 25.95 -7.61
N ILE A 173 15.43 25.16 -6.55
CA ILE A 173 16.56 24.87 -5.65
C ILE A 173 17.68 24.12 -6.38
N LEU A 174 17.33 23.11 -7.16
CA LEU A 174 18.32 22.30 -7.89
C LEU A 174 19.02 23.07 -9.02
N SER A 175 18.36 24.06 -9.62
CA SER A 175 18.93 24.92 -10.67
C SER A 175 19.59 26.19 -10.13
N GLY A 176 19.40 26.53 -8.86
CA GLY A 176 19.79 27.83 -8.29
C GLY A 176 18.92 29.00 -8.79
N GLY A 177 17.76 28.71 -9.39
CA GLY A 177 16.84 29.69 -9.94
C GLY A 177 15.98 30.40 -8.88
N PRO A 178 15.15 31.37 -9.33
CA PRO A 178 14.22 32.08 -8.45
C PRO A 178 13.18 31.12 -7.86
N ARG A 179 12.97 31.21 -6.53
CA ARG A 179 12.02 30.36 -5.82
C ARG A 179 10.59 30.89 -5.97
N PRO A 180 9.58 30.03 -6.15
CA PRO A 180 8.18 30.45 -6.13
C PRO A 180 7.80 30.99 -4.74
N ALA A 181 6.95 32.00 -4.69
CA ALA A 181 6.41 32.51 -3.43
C ALA A 181 5.42 31.51 -2.84
N GLN A 182 5.76 30.90 -1.70
CA GLN A 182 4.94 29.91 -1.02
C GLN A 182 4.96 30.16 0.50
N ALA A 183 3.86 29.82 1.17
CA ALA A 183 3.80 29.87 2.63
C ALA A 183 4.78 28.85 3.22
N ALA A 184 5.57 29.28 4.21
CA ALA A 184 6.59 28.45 4.85
C ALA A 184 5.95 27.39 5.78
N ASP A 185 5.37 26.35 5.20
CA ASP A 185 4.77 25.24 5.92
C ASP A 185 5.75 24.07 6.09
N ARG A 186 5.28 22.98 6.72
CA ARG A 186 6.09 21.78 6.95
C ARG A 186 6.54 21.09 5.66
N TRP A 187 5.75 21.19 4.59
CA TRP A 187 6.00 20.50 3.33
C TRP A 187 7.04 21.25 2.49
N VAL A 188 6.93 22.56 2.42
CA VAL A 188 7.96 23.45 1.84
C VAL A 188 9.31 23.18 2.49
N ARG A 189 9.38 23.17 3.83
CA ARG A 189 10.63 22.87 4.56
C ARG A 189 11.16 21.46 4.29
N ALA A 190 10.28 20.47 4.09
CA ALA A 190 10.67 19.11 3.77
C ALA A 190 11.28 19.04 2.35
N ILE A 191 10.66 19.71 1.38
CA ILE A 191 11.14 19.81 0.00
C ILE A 191 12.49 20.51 -0.04
N GLU A 192 12.65 21.64 0.65
CA GLU A 192 13.91 22.38 0.69
C GLU A 192 15.06 21.52 1.22
N ARG A 193 14.82 20.77 2.29
CA ARG A 193 15.81 19.87 2.88
C ARG A 193 16.22 18.75 1.92
N VAL A 194 15.23 18.11 1.29
CA VAL A 194 15.48 17.01 0.32
C VAL A 194 16.21 17.55 -0.91
N ALA A 195 15.79 18.70 -1.45
CA ALA A 195 16.40 19.33 -2.62
C ALA A 195 17.85 19.75 -2.34
N GLY A 196 18.12 20.34 -1.18
CA GLY A 196 19.48 20.71 -0.76
C GLY A 196 20.40 19.49 -0.63
N ALA A 197 19.93 18.41 -0.02
CA ALA A 197 20.69 17.16 0.05
C ALA A 197 20.95 16.57 -1.37
N GLN A 198 19.96 16.62 -2.26
CA GLN A 198 20.09 16.13 -3.63
C GLN A 198 21.06 16.98 -4.46
N ALA A 199 21.07 18.31 -4.30
CA ALA A 199 22.02 19.19 -4.99
C ALA A 199 23.48 18.79 -4.69
N GLY A 200 23.77 18.42 -3.43
CA GLY A 200 25.06 17.88 -3.02
C GLY A 200 25.46 16.64 -3.84
N TYR A 201 24.60 15.63 -3.91
CA TYR A 201 24.89 14.42 -4.68
C TYR A 201 25.02 14.68 -6.19
N LEU A 202 24.17 15.54 -6.74
CA LEU A 202 24.14 15.85 -8.17
C LEU A 202 25.38 16.62 -8.64
N ALA A 203 25.98 17.42 -7.76
CA ALA A 203 27.23 18.14 -8.04
C ALA A 203 28.45 17.20 -8.13
N HIS A 204 28.47 16.12 -7.32
CA HIS A 204 29.55 15.12 -7.30
C HIS A 204 29.39 13.98 -8.31
N SER A 205 28.28 13.96 -9.05
CA SER A 205 27.91 12.91 -10.00
C SER A 205 27.87 13.43 -11.45
N ARG A 206 28.73 14.39 -11.77
CA ARG A 206 28.96 14.94 -13.12
C ARG A 206 30.33 14.51 -13.62
#